data_AF-A0A6L9QSW8-F1
#
_entry.id   AF-A0A6L9QSW8-F1
#
_cell.length_a   1.000
_cell.length_b   1.000
_cell.length_c   1.000
_cell.angle_alpha   90.00
_cell.angle_beta   90.00
_cell.angle_gamma   90.00
#
_symmetry.space_group_name_H-M   'P 1'
#
loop_
_entity.id
_entity.type
_entity.pdbx_description
1 polymer ?
#
loop_
_entity_poly.entity_id
_entity_poly.type
_entity_poly.pdbx_seq_one_letter_code
_entity_poly.pdbx_strand_id
1 'polypeptide(L)'
;MAPVWRPEPGPFDAEDAPDRVCEVFGEVEVERWDAPLITLPDRAAIRDYLIARHVPRPKATEAAAHLHTPLPVTKRGSLVVARR
;
A
#
# COMPACT_ATOMS: atom_id res chain seq x y z
N MET A 1 12.38 17.55 12.01
CA MET A 1 11.52 16.47 11.47
C MET A 1 12.31 15.77 10.38
N ALA A 2 12.39 14.44 10.39
CA ALA A 2 13.02 13.70 9.30
C ALA A 2 12.31 14.01 7.96
N PRO A 3 13.02 14.02 6.82
CA PRO A 3 12.37 14.13 5.53
C PRO A 3 11.34 13.01 5.39
N VAL A 4 10.12 13.36 5.01
CA VAL A 4 9.04 12.40 4.84
C VAL A 4 9.36 11.53 3.62
N TRP A 5 9.52 10.22 3.83
CA TRP A 5 9.79 9.24 2.78
C TRP A 5 8.64 9.21 1.77
N ARG A 6 8.90 9.67 0.54
CA ARG A 6 7.96 9.73 -0.59
C ARG A 6 8.67 9.31 -1.88
N PRO A 7 9.02 8.03 -2.03
CA PRO A 7 9.56 7.56 -3.30
C PRO A 7 8.47 7.66 -4.37
N GLU A 8 8.88 7.94 -5.60
CA GLU A 8 8.04 7.64 -6.75
C GLU A 8 7.82 6.12 -6.82
N PRO A 9 6.66 5.66 -7.35
CA PRO A 9 6.46 4.23 -7.59
C PRO A 9 7.62 3.65 -8.37
N GLY A 10 8.12 2.51 -7.91
CA GLY A 10 9.32 1.88 -8.42
C GLY A 10 9.04 0.51 -9.03
N PRO A 11 9.93 0.00 -9.90
CA PRO A 11 9.79 -1.32 -10.49
C PRO A 11 9.82 -2.46 -9.45
N PHE A 12 10.16 -2.17 -8.19
CA PHE A 12 10.17 -3.11 -7.07
C PHE A 12 9.02 -2.89 -6.08
N ASP A 13 8.01 -2.11 -6.43
CA ASP A 13 6.74 -2.12 -5.69
C ASP A 13 6.10 -3.51 -5.80
N ALA A 14 5.39 -3.95 -4.76
CA ALA A 14 4.93 -5.34 -4.63
C ALA A 14 4.00 -5.79 -5.78
N GLU A 15 3.33 -4.82 -6.41
CA GLU A 15 2.47 -5.00 -7.56
C GLU A 15 3.26 -5.35 -8.83
N ASP A 16 4.46 -4.78 -9.00
CA ASP A 16 5.23 -4.81 -10.25
C ASP A 16 6.51 -5.65 -10.17
N ALA A 17 7.09 -5.78 -8.98
CA ALA A 17 8.37 -6.46 -8.75
C ALA A 17 8.43 -7.88 -9.32
N PRO A 18 7.39 -8.73 -9.16
CA PRO A 18 7.43 -10.10 -9.67
C PRO A 18 7.68 -10.17 -11.18
N ASP A 19 6.99 -9.34 -11.96
CA ASP A 19 7.09 -9.37 -13.42
C ASP A 19 8.49 -8.93 -13.88
N ARG A 20 9.05 -7.92 -13.20
CA ARG A 20 10.43 -7.45 -13.47
C ARG A 20 11.49 -8.49 -13.17
N VAL A 21 11.31 -9.28 -12.12
CA VAL A 21 12.28 -10.33 -11.77
C VAL A 21 12.17 -11.52 -12.74
N CYS A 22 10.96 -11.87 -13.18
CA CYS A 22 10.72 -12.91 -14.19
C CYS A 22 11.31 -12.60 -15.57
N GLU A 23 11.53 -11.33 -15.92
CA GLU A 23 12.21 -10.94 -17.17
C GLU A 23 13.69 -11.38 -17.20
N VAL A 24 14.31 -11.59 -16.03
CA VAL A 24 15.76 -11.83 -15.90
C VAL A 24 16.09 -13.26 -15.50
N PHE A 25 15.26 -13.89 -14.68
CA PHE A 25 15.54 -15.21 -14.10
C PHE A 25 14.65 -16.29 -14.70
N GLY A 26 15.23 -17.47 -14.94
CA GLY A 26 14.49 -18.63 -15.48
C GLY A 26 13.57 -19.31 -14.46
N GLU A 27 13.94 -19.28 -13.18
CA GLU A 27 13.15 -19.86 -12.08
C GLU A 27 12.89 -18.80 -11.00
N VAL A 28 11.61 -18.39 -10.87
CA VAL A 28 11.15 -17.41 -9.88
C VAL A 28 9.95 -17.95 -9.13
N GLU A 29 10.04 -17.96 -7.80
CA GLU A 29 8.93 -18.22 -6.89
C GLU A 29 8.42 -16.90 -6.33
N VAL A 30 7.10 -16.71 -6.34
CA VAL A 30 6.46 -15.47 -5.87
C VAL A 30 5.37 -15.80 -4.86
N GLU A 31 5.53 -15.30 -3.64
CA GLU A 31 4.48 -15.33 -2.62
C GLU A 31 3.87 -13.93 -2.52
N ARG A 32 2.56 -13.81 -2.77
CA ARG A 32 1.80 -12.55 -2.62
C ARG A 32 0.86 -12.64 -1.43
N TRP A 33 0.71 -11.54 -0.71
CA TRP A 33 -0.25 -11.47 0.38
C TRP A 33 -0.97 -10.13 0.41
N ASP A 34 -2.16 -10.15 1.01
CA ASP A 34 -2.83 -8.97 1.53
C ASP A 34 -3.05 -9.17 3.03
N ALA A 35 -2.31 -8.43 3.85
CA ALA A 35 -2.29 -8.61 5.31
C ALA A 35 -3.07 -7.49 6.00
N PRO A 36 -3.83 -7.77 7.08
CA PRO A 36 -4.44 -6.72 7.88
C PRO A 36 -3.39 -5.75 8.41
N LEU A 37 -3.59 -4.45 8.20
CA LEU A 37 -2.72 -3.40 8.73
C LEU A 37 -3.36 -2.72 9.95
N ILE A 38 -4.57 -2.19 9.78
CA ILE A 38 -5.32 -1.49 10.82
C ILE A 38 -6.81 -1.44 10.46
N THR A 39 -7.68 -1.43 11.45
CA THR A 39 -9.10 -1.12 11.24
C THR A 39 -9.35 0.31 11.72
N LEU A 40 -9.84 1.17 10.81
CA LEU A 40 -10.18 2.55 11.11
C LEU A 40 -11.59 2.61 11.71
N PRO A 41 -11.75 2.99 12.98
CA PRO A 41 -13.02 2.82 13.70
C PRO A 41 -14.13 3.75 13.19
N ASP A 42 -13.78 4.95 12.74
CA ASP A 42 -14.74 5.98 12.38
C ASP A 42 -14.24 6.89 11.24
N ARG A 43 -15.09 7.85 10.85
CA ARG A 43 -14.80 8.79 9.76
C ARG A 43 -13.60 9.70 10.06
N ALA A 44 -13.37 10.06 11.32
CA ALA A 44 -12.24 10.89 11.71
C ALA A 44 -10.92 10.10 11.51
N ALA A 45 -10.89 8.83 11.92
CA ALA A 45 -9.77 7.94 11.69
C ALA A 45 -9.50 7.71 10.20
N ILE A 46 -10.55 7.59 9.36
CA ILE A 46 -10.41 7.53 7.90
C ILE A 46 -9.77 8.80 7.34
N ARG A 47 -10.27 9.98 7.71
CA ARG A 47 -9.71 11.27 7.28
C ARG A 47 -8.24 11.38 7.68
N ASP A 48 -7.91 11.07 8.93
CA ASP A 48 -6.56 11.23 9.47
C ASP A 48 -5.59 10.23 8.85
N TYR A 49 -6.04 9.01 8.58
CA TYR A 49 -5.27 8.02 7.81
C TYR A 49 -4.95 8.54 6.41
N LEU A 50 -5.94 9.08 5.68
CA LEU A 50 -5.73 9.61 4.33
C LEU A 50 -4.78 10.81 4.33
N ILE A 51 -4.86 11.70 5.33
CA ILE A 51 -3.93 12.82 5.48
C ILE A 51 -2.50 12.33 5.78
N ALA A 52 -2.36 11.31 6.64
CA ALA A 52 -1.08 10.66 6.89
C ALA A 52 -0.50 10.00 5.63
N ARG A 53 -1.37 9.55 4.71
CA ARG A 53 -1.02 9.08 3.35
C ARG A 53 -1.01 10.19 2.29
N HIS A 54 -0.97 11.45 2.71
CA HIS A 54 -0.79 12.63 1.86
C HIS A 54 -1.92 12.95 0.87
N VAL A 55 -3.12 12.43 1.10
CA VAL A 55 -4.31 12.92 0.41
C VAL A 55 -4.56 14.38 0.85
N PRO A 56 -4.83 15.31 -0.08
CA PRO A 56 -5.17 16.69 0.28
C PRO A 56 -6.34 16.75 1.27
N ARG A 57 -6.24 17.60 2.30
CA ARG A 57 -7.23 17.66 3.39
C ARG A 57 -8.70 17.77 2.90
N PRO A 58 -9.05 18.60 1.91
CA PRO A 58 -10.43 18.65 1.41
C PRO A 58 -10.89 17.30 0.83
N LYS A 59 -10.04 16.65 0.03
CA LYS A 59 -10.32 15.32 -0.55
C LYS A 59 -10.39 14.22 0.52
N ALA A 60 -9.55 14.29 1.55
CA ALA A 60 -9.58 13.34 2.66
C ALA A 60 -10.89 13.44 3.46
N THR A 61 -11.35 14.67 3.73
CA THR A 61 -12.64 14.92 4.40
C THR A 61 -13.81 14.42 3.56
N GLU A 62 -13.81 14.72 2.26
CA GLU A 62 -14.85 14.25 1.33
C GLU A 62 -14.89 12.72 1.27
N ALA A 63 -13.75 12.06 1.08
CA ALA A 63 -13.69 10.60 1.03
C ALA A 63 -14.18 9.95 2.35
N ALA A 64 -13.77 10.50 3.50
CA ALA A 64 -14.20 10.00 4.81
C ALA A 64 -15.71 10.12 5.05
N ALA A 65 -16.39 11.08 4.40
CA ALA A 65 -17.84 11.22 4.48
C ALA A 65 -18.61 10.13 3.71
N HIS A 66 -17.99 9.51 2.71
CA HIS A 66 -18.63 8.52 1.84
C HIS A 66 -18.25 7.07 2.14
N LEU A 67 -17.11 6.84 2.80
CA LEU A 67 -16.66 5.48 3.15
C LEU A 67 -17.45 4.89 4.33
N HIS A 68 -17.64 3.57 4.32
CA HIS A 68 -18.28 2.84 5.40
C HIS A 68 -17.32 2.63 6.58
N THR A 69 -17.87 2.66 7.79
CA THR A 69 -17.13 2.45 9.05
C THR A 69 -17.68 1.22 9.79
N PRO A 70 -16.82 0.41 10.45
CA PRO A 70 -15.37 0.53 10.48
C PRO A 70 -14.73 0.14 9.13
N LEU A 71 -13.58 0.72 8.79
CA LEU A 71 -12.89 0.46 7.53
C LEU A 71 -11.60 -0.36 7.77
N PRO A 72 -11.57 -1.64 7.41
CA PRO A 72 -10.34 -2.43 7.39
C PRO A 72 -9.39 -1.89 6.32
N VAL A 73 -8.14 -1.64 6.70
CA VAL A 73 -7.05 -1.33 5.79
C VAL A 73 -6.12 -2.52 5.78
N THR A 74 -5.84 -3.02 4.58
CA THR A 74 -4.88 -4.08 4.35
C THR A 74 -3.60 -3.52 3.72
N LYS A 75 -2.51 -4.29 3.81
CA LYS A 75 -1.24 -4.00 3.18
C LYS A 75 -0.88 -5.16 2.28
N ARG A 76 -0.76 -4.86 0.99
CA ARG A 76 -0.25 -5.78 -0.02
C ARG A 76 1.27 -5.88 0.07
N GLY A 77 1.78 -7.08 -0.19
CA GLY A 77 3.21 -7.34 -0.28
C GLY A 77 3.49 -8.55 -1.16
N SER A 78 4.75 -8.67 -1.56
CA SER A 78 5.25 -9.81 -2.30
C SER A 78 6.66 -10.18 -1.82
N LEU A 79 6.92 -11.48 -1.70
CA LEU A 79 8.25 -12.05 -1.57
C LEU A 79 8.58 -12.70 -2.91
N VAL A 80 9.66 -12.24 -3.53
CA VAL A 80 10.15 -12.78 -4.80
C VAL A 80 11.48 -13.47 -4.54
N VAL A 81 11.55 -14.77 -4.83
CA VAL A 81 12.76 -15.58 -4.69
C VAL A 81 13.14 -16.09 -6.07
N ALA A 82 14.28 -15.65 -6.58
CA ALA A 82 14.85 -16.13 -7.83
C ALA A 82 16.07 -17.00 -7.56
N ARG A 83 16.21 -18.09 -8.32
CA ARG A 83 17.40 -18.96 -8.28
C ARG A 83 18.27 -18.72 -9.51
N ARG A 84 19.56 -19.01 -9.34
CA ARG A 84 20.59 -18.84 -10.38
C ARG A 84 20.66 -20.06 -11.27
#